data_AF-A0A7Y6C824-F1
#
_entry.id   AF-A0A7Y6C824-F1
#
_cell.length_a   1.000
_cell.length_b   1.000
_cell.length_c   1.000
_cell.angle_alpha   90.00
_cell.angle_beta   90.00
_cell.angle_gamma   90.00
#
_symmetry.space_group_name_H-M   'P 1'
#
loop_
_entity.id
_entity.type
_entity.pdbx_description
1 polymer ?
#
loop_
_entity_poly.entity_id
_entity_poly.type
_entity_poly.pdbx_seq_one_letter_code
_entity_poly.pdbx_strand_id
1 'polypeptide(L)'
;MTTTTRPTPVRTALCGALAAVLALGPAAVAAAEEPGGWKGEGGLTLTSGENNTVDAYVERAREAERSISVQVRAAAAMSEAEVVGFDQRLKSPDSLKRKVATALAEQPGRNVDTVLAGITDAVRFTLQWDDAAYTSGVATVADTLVGWRNESVKWSNTWGRTSGYKGLNTGWRAPRSGQLFEVQFHTEASKNAQETTHKLYEEQRLPSTGPERKQQLQREQDAIFAAVPVPAGADSLTAPAPGRSPVPAGV
;
A
#
# COMPACT_ATOMS: atom_id res chain seq x y z
N MET A 1 -25.50 -91.67 16.11
CA MET A 1 -25.91 -92.83 15.27
C MET A 1 -26.36 -92.32 13.91
N THR A 2 -25.87 -92.99 12.87
CA THR A 2 -26.41 -93.08 11.50
C THR A 2 -26.49 -91.83 10.62
N THR A 3 -25.41 -91.70 9.85
CA THR A 3 -25.32 -91.28 8.44
C THR A 3 -26.49 -91.73 7.54
N THR A 4 -26.93 -90.87 6.61
CA THR A 4 -27.58 -91.27 5.33
C THR A 4 -27.31 -90.24 4.23
N THR A 5 -26.35 -90.60 3.38
CA THR A 5 -26.35 -90.67 1.91
C THR A 5 -27.24 -89.72 1.06
N ARG A 6 -26.55 -88.79 0.35
CA ARG A 6 -26.55 -88.41 -1.09
C ARG A 6 -27.71 -88.88 -2.02
N PRO A 7 -28.13 -88.08 -3.02
CA PRO A 7 -27.28 -87.83 -4.22
C PRO A 7 -27.36 -86.45 -4.93
N THR A 8 -26.27 -86.18 -5.65
CA THR A 8 -26.01 -85.20 -6.74
C THR A 8 -26.63 -85.67 -8.09
N PRO A 9 -26.58 -84.96 -9.26
CA PRO A 9 -25.67 -83.87 -9.65
C PRO A 9 -26.22 -82.75 -10.60
N VAL A 10 -25.30 -81.84 -10.97
CA VAL A 10 -25.21 -80.92 -12.15
C VAL A 10 -26.32 -79.84 -12.29
N ARG A 11 -26.07 -78.56 -12.61
CA ARG A 11 -25.05 -78.00 -13.52
C ARG A 11 -24.93 -76.46 -13.36
N THR A 12 -23.70 -76.03 -13.07
CA THR A 12 -22.97 -74.90 -13.69
C THR A 12 -23.33 -73.42 -13.41
N ALA A 13 -22.31 -72.79 -12.80
CA ALA A 13 -21.79 -71.42 -12.96
C ALA A 13 -22.61 -70.21 -12.49
N LEU A 14 -22.03 -69.50 -11.51
CA LEU A 14 -21.71 -68.08 -11.70
C LEU A 14 -20.49 -67.71 -10.85
N CYS A 15 -19.45 -67.18 -11.52
CA CYS A 15 -18.29 -66.56 -10.90
C CYS A 15 -18.70 -65.28 -10.14
N GLY A 16 -18.29 -65.15 -8.89
CA GLY A 16 -18.32 -63.89 -8.14
C GLY A 16 -16.92 -63.61 -7.58
N ALA A 17 -16.14 -62.81 -8.30
CA ALA A 17 -14.90 -62.23 -7.79
C ALA A 17 -15.22 -60.90 -7.11
N LEU A 18 -14.96 -60.79 -5.80
CA LEU A 18 -14.94 -59.51 -5.10
C LEU A 18 -13.68 -58.76 -5.54
N ALA A 19 -13.85 -57.66 -6.28
CA ALA A 19 -12.81 -56.67 -6.52
C ALA A 19 -12.89 -55.59 -5.43
N ALA A 20 -11.83 -55.46 -4.64
CA ALA A 20 -11.65 -54.33 -3.74
C ALA A 20 -11.33 -53.08 -4.58
N VAL A 21 -12.21 -52.07 -4.52
CA VAL A 21 -11.96 -50.75 -5.12
C VAL A 21 -11.19 -49.90 -4.12
N LEU A 22 -9.89 -49.73 -4.35
CA LEU A 22 -9.11 -48.66 -3.75
C LEU A 22 -9.55 -47.34 -4.39
N ALA A 23 -10.34 -46.55 -3.67
CA ALA A 23 -10.64 -45.18 -4.05
C ALA A 23 -9.38 -44.32 -3.84
N LEU A 24 -8.65 -44.06 -4.91
CA LEU A 24 -7.65 -42.99 -4.96
C LEU A 24 -8.40 -41.66 -4.94
N GLY A 25 -8.43 -40.99 -3.78
CA GLY A 25 -8.82 -39.59 -3.71
C GLY A 25 -7.84 -38.73 -4.50
N PRO A 26 -8.26 -37.58 -5.05
CA PRO A 26 -7.36 -36.68 -5.77
C PRO A 26 -6.29 -36.22 -4.79
N ALA A 27 -5.05 -36.62 -5.06
CA ALA A 27 -3.88 -36.07 -4.40
C ALA A 27 -3.92 -34.55 -4.60
N ALA A 28 -4.00 -33.80 -3.51
CA ALA A 28 -3.68 -32.38 -3.54
C ALA A 28 -2.29 -32.27 -4.14
N VAL A 29 -2.22 -31.78 -5.37
CA VAL A 29 -0.95 -31.38 -5.97
C VAL A 29 -0.48 -30.23 -5.10
N ALA A 30 0.39 -30.52 -4.13
CA ALA A 30 1.20 -29.49 -3.51
C ALA A 30 1.94 -28.83 -4.68
N ALA A 31 1.47 -27.65 -5.08
CA ALA A 31 2.16 -26.83 -6.06
C ALA A 31 3.60 -26.72 -5.54
N ALA A 32 4.55 -27.28 -6.29
CA ALA A 32 5.95 -27.14 -5.98
C ALA A 32 6.23 -25.65 -5.81
N GLU A 33 6.90 -25.27 -4.72
CA GLU A 33 7.27 -23.88 -4.50
C GLU A 33 8.17 -23.45 -5.66
N GLU A 34 7.62 -22.64 -6.56
CA GLU A 34 8.40 -22.03 -7.63
C GLU A 34 9.51 -21.18 -6.98
N PRO A 35 10.80 -21.48 -7.23
CA PRO A 35 11.88 -20.68 -6.68
C PRO A 35 11.71 -19.22 -7.15
N GLY A 36 11.86 -18.27 -6.22
CA GLY A 36 11.75 -16.83 -6.52
C GLY A 36 10.44 -16.15 -6.10
N GLY A 37 9.49 -16.86 -5.49
CA GLY A 37 8.34 -16.25 -4.81
C GLY A 37 8.74 -15.50 -3.54
N TRP A 38 7.84 -14.65 -3.04
CA TRP A 38 8.00 -13.95 -1.75
C TRP A 38 7.00 -14.47 -0.73
N LYS A 39 7.43 -14.60 0.53
CA LYS A 39 6.61 -14.97 1.68
C LYS A 39 6.79 -13.93 2.77
N GLY A 40 5.69 -13.35 3.22
CA GLY A 40 5.67 -12.39 4.32
C GLY A 40 4.90 -12.88 5.53
N GLU A 41 4.79 -12.00 6.52
CA GLU A 41 3.99 -12.22 7.71
C GLU A 41 2.50 -12.43 7.37
N GLY A 42 1.78 -13.13 8.25
CA GLY A 42 0.33 -13.33 8.11
C GLY A 42 -0.07 -14.25 6.95
N GLY A 43 0.86 -15.03 6.39
CA GLY A 43 0.59 -15.92 5.26
C GLY A 43 0.49 -15.22 3.91
N LEU A 44 0.90 -13.94 3.83
CA LEU A 44 0.95 -13.21 2.58
C LEU A 44 2.03 -13.78 1.68
N THR A 45 1.71 -13.98 0.40
CA THR A 45 2.65 -14.49 -0.60
C THR A 45 2.55 -13.72 -1.90
N LEU A 46 3.63 -13.77 -2.68
CA LEU A 46 3.65 -13.41 -4.10
C LEU A 46 4.24 -14.60 -4.87
N THR A 47 3.66 -14.91 -6.02
CA THR A 47 4.28 -15.83 -6.99
C THR A 47 5.63 -15.27 -7.47
N SER A 48 6.48 -16.11 -8.05
CA SER A 48 7.77 -15.66 -8.61
C SER A 48 7.60 -14.56 -9.66
N GLY A 49 6.56 -14.66 -10.50
CA GLY A 49 6.22 -13.64 -11.49
C GLY A 49 5.87 -12.30 -10.87
N GLU A 50 4.94 -12.29 -9.91
CA GLU A 50 4.54 -11.07 -9.20
C GLU A 50 5.71 -10.46 -8.42
N ASN A 51 6.50 -11.29 -7.73
CA ASN A 51 7.66 -10.83 -6.99
C ASN A 51 8.68 -10.13 -7.91
N ASN A 52 8.97 -10.73 -9.07
CA ASN A 52 9.85 -10.11 -10.08
C ASN A 52 9.30 -8.78 -10.60
N THR A 53 7.98 -8.67 -10.81
CA THR A 53 7.36 -7.40 -11.22
C THR A 53 7.48 -6.33 -10.14
N VAL A 54 7.32 -6.69 -8.86
CA VAL A 54 7.52 -5.76 -7.73
C VAL A 54 8.99 -5.34 -7.64
N ASP A 55 9.95 -6.27 -7.77
CA ASP A 55 11.38 -5.95 -7.74
C ASP A 55 11.77 -5.02 -8.90
N ALA A 56 11.26 -5.26 -10.10
CA ALA A 56 11.47 -4.35 -11.24
C ALA A 56 10.85 -2.96 -10.99
N TYR A 57 9.71 -2.88 -10.30
CA TYR A 57 9.11 -1.60 -9.92
C TYR A 57 9.95 -0.86 -8.87
N VAL A 58 10.51 -1.56 -7.88
CA VAL A 58 11.42 -0.97 -6.88
C VAL A 58 12.59 -0.27 -7.56
N GLU A 59 13.23 -0.92 -8.53
CA GLU A 59 14.37 -0.33 -9.24
C GLU A 59 13.97 0.90 -10.06
N ARG A 60 12.82 0.86 -10.76
CA ARG A 60 12.28 2.05 -11.46
C ARG A 60 12.00 3.21 -10.50
N ALA A 61 11.42 2.91 -9.33
CA ALA A 61 11.15 3.92 -8.31
C ALA A 61 12.46 4.53 -7.77
N ARG A 62 13.50 3.73 -7.54
CA ARG A 62 14.84 4.19 -7.13
C ARG A 62 15.50 5.08 -8.18
N GLU A 63 15.37 4.73 -9.46
CA GLU A 63 15.92 5.53 -10.55
C GLU A 63 15.21 6.88 -10.66
N ALA A 64 13.88 6.88 -10.67
CA ALA A 64 13.06 8.08 -10.76
C ALA A 64 13.26 9.01 -9.54
N GLU A 65 13.39 8.44 -8.34
CA GLU A 65 13.56 9.15 -7.08
C GLU A 65 14.68 10.18 -7.14
N ARG A 66 15.81 9.87 -7.81
CA ARG A 66 16.96 10.80 -7.87
C ARG A 66 16.57 12.17 -8.42
N SER A 67 15.75 12.18 -9.47
CA SER A 67 15.28 13.43 -10.08
C SER A 67 14.14 14.07 -9.30
N ILE A 68 13.27 13.26 -8.70
CA ILE A 68 12.14 13.73 -7.88
C ILE A 68 12.66 14.40 -6.61
N SER A 69 13.67 13.81 -5.95
CA SER A 69 14.31 14.37 -4.76
C SER A 69 14.94 15.73 -5.01
N VAL A 70 15.57 15.93 -6.16
CA VAL A 70 16.11 17.25 -6.54
C VAL A 70 14.98 18.27 -6.63
N GLN A 71 13.88 17.93 -7.30
CA GLN A 71 12.72 18.82 -7.41
C GLN A 71 12.10 19.11 -6.05
N VAL A 72 11.72 18.09 -5.28
CA VAL A 72 11.03 18.29 -4.00
C VAL A 72 11.90 19.06 -3.02
N ARG A 73 13.21 18.81 -2.95
CA ARG A 73 14.11 19.59 -2.08
C ARG A 73 14.28 21.03 -2.55
N ALA A 74 14.29 21.29 -3.86
CA ALA A 74 14.33 22.65 -4.39
C ALA A 74 13.02 23.40 -4.08
N ALA A 75 11.86 22.76 -4.27
CA ALA A 75 10.56 23.34 -3.89
C ALA A 75 10.49 23.60 -2.38
N ALA A 76 10.95 22.65 -1.57
CA ALA A 76 11.05 22.80 -0.12
C ALA A 76 11.88 24.04 0.24
N ALA A 77 13.08 24.19 -0.33
CA ALA A 77 13.95 25.35 -0.09
C ALA A 77 13.31 26.68 -0.51
N MET A 78 12.62 26.72 -1.66
CA MET A 78 11.89 27.92 -2.13
C MET A 78 10.73 28.31 -1.22
N SER A 79 10.17 27.34 -0.49
CA SER A 79 9.09 27.54 0.47
C SER A 79 9.54 27.62 1.92
N GLU A 80 10.86 27.58 2.17
CA GLU A 80 11.46 27.54 3.52
C GLU A 80 10.99 26.34 4.37
N ALA A 81 10.70 25.20 3.73
CA ALA A 81 10.30 23.97 4.40
C ALA A 81 11.50 23.17 4.88
N GLU A 82 11.37 22.55 6.04
CA GLU A 82 12.25 21.45 6.46
C GLU A 82 11.85 20.15 5.76
N VAL A 83 12.83 19.42 5.24
CA VAL A 83 12.63 18.07 4.68
C VAL A 83 12.91 17.02 5.76
N VAL A 84 11.87 16.51 6.40
CA VAL A 84 11.99 15.59 7.54
C VAL A 84 12.04 14.14 7.06
N GLY A 85 12.93 13.34 7.67
CA GLY A 85 12.99 11.89 7.44
C GLY A 85 13.40 11.48 6.03
N PHE A 86 14.21 12.30 5.34
CA PHE A 86 14.63 12.08 3.95
C PHE A 86 15.29 10.70 3.71
N ASP A 87 15.95 10.11 4.70
CA ASP A 87 16.51 8.76 4.59
C ASP A 87 15.45 7.67 4.35
N GLN A 88 14.19 7.94 4.72
CA GLN A 88 13.05 7.04 4.54
C GLN A 88 12.22 7.32 3.28
N ARG A 89 12.74 8.14 2.35
CA ARG A 89 12.04 8.57 1.15
C ARG A 89 11.69 7.43 0.19
N LEU A 90 12.46 6.34 0.21
CA LEU A 90 12.17 5.13 -0.54
C LEU A 90 11.54 4.09 0.39
N LYS A 91 10.42 3.53 -0.02
CA LYS A 91 9.83 2.39 0.68
C LYS A 91 10.77 1.18 0.56
N SER A 92 10.91 0.40 1.63
CA SER A 92 11.71 -0.82 1.56
C SER A 92 11.06 -1.83 0.60
N PRO A 93 11.87 -2.65 -0.12
CA PRO A 93 11.34 -3.65 -1.04
C PRO A 93 10.34 -4.60 -0.35
N ASP A 94 10.67 -5.06 0.86
CA ASP A 94 9.82 -5.95 1.62
C ASP A 94 8.47 -5.32 2.01
N SER A 95 8.48 -4.06 2.45
CA SER A 95 7.23 -3.34 2.73
C SER A 95 6.39 -3.09 1.49
N LEU A 96 7.01 -2.94 0.32
CA LEU A 96 6.28 -2.84 -0.94
C LEU A 96 5.67 -4.18 -1.34
N LYS A 97 6.42 -5.29 -1.25
CA LYS A 97 5.92 -6.65 -1.50
C LYS A 97 4.75 -6.99 -0.60
N ARG A 98 4.85 -6.71 0.70
CA ARG A 98 3.76 -6.85 1.66
C ARG A 98 2.53 -6.05 1.25
N LYS A 99 2.70 -4.77 0.88
CA LYS A 99 1.59 -3.91 0.44
C LYS A 99 0.89 -4.47 -0.81
N VAL A 100 1.67 -4.97 -1.77
CA VAL A 100 1.12 -5.58 -2.99
C VAL A 100 0.38 -6.88 -2.66
N ALA A 101 1.00 -7.77 -1.88
CA ALA A 101 0.39 -9.05 -1.49
C ALA A 101 -0.93 -8.84 -0.72
N THR A 102 -0.96 -7.88 0.22
CA THR A 102 -2.20 -7.51 0.93
C THR A 102 -3.28 -7.04 -0.05
N ALA A 103 -2.94 -6.15 -0.99
CA ALA A 103 -3.92 -5.64 -1.96
C ALA A 103 -4.47 -6.73 -2.89
N LEU A 104 -3.63 -7.68 -3.30
CA LEU A 104 -4.05 -8.82 -4.12
C LEU A 104 -4.96 -9.79 -3.33
N ALA A 105 -4.66 -10.01 -2.05
CA ALA A 105 -5.48 -10.84 -1.17
C ALA A 105 -6.86 -10.23 -0.87
N GLU A 106 -6.92 -8.91 -0.69
CA GLU A 106 -8.18 -8.18 -0.39
C GLU A 106 -9.05 -7.95 -1.63
N GLN A 107 -8.48 -7.97 -2.83
CA GLN A 107 -9.18 -7.62 -4.08
C GLN A 107 -8.97 -8.71 -5.14
N PRO A 108 -9.67 -9.85 -5.02
CA PRO A 108 -9.57 -10.94 -5.99
C PRO A 108 -9.87 -10.45 -7.41
N GLY A 109 -8.94 -10.65 -8.34
CA GLY A 109 -9.07 -10.27 -9.75
C GLY A 109 -8.27 -9.03 -10.17
N ARG A 110 -7.67 -8.28 -9.23
CA ARG A 110 -6.62 -7.32 -9.58
C ARG A 110 -5.31 -8.04 -9.88
N ASN A 111 -4.57 -7.52 -10.85
CA ASN A 111 -3.20 -7.96 -11.13
C ASN A 111 -2.16 -7.03 -10.49
N VAL A 112 -0.93 -7.52 -10.38
CA VAL A 112 0.19 -6.81 -9.75
C VAL A 112 0.45 -5.43 -10.38
N ASP A 113 0.38 -5.31 -11.71
CA ASP A 113 0.62 -4.04 -12.40
C ASP A 113 -0.42 -2.98 -12.03
N THR A 114 -1.69 -3.36 -11.94
CA THR A 114 -2.79 -2.47 -11.54
C THR A 114 -2.61 -1.98 -10.10
N VAL A 115 -2.16 -2.88 -9.19
CA VAL A 115 -1.87 -2.51 -7.81
C VAL A 115 -0.71 -1.52 -7.76
N LEU A 116 0.40 -1.83 -8.43
CA LEU A 116 1.60 -0.98 -8.48
C LEU A 116 1.32 0.40 -9.09
N ALA A 117 0.50 0.48 -10.14
CA ALA A 117 0.12 1.74 -10.78
C ALA A 117 -0.61 2.71 -9.83
N GLY A 118 -1.21 2.22 -8.75
CA GLY A 118 -1.86 3.03 -7.72
C GLY A 118 -0.97 3.38 -6.52
N ILE A 119 0.24 2.83 -6.42
CA ILE A 119 1.13 3.08 -5.27
C ILE A 119 1.82 4.42 -5.44
N THR A 120 1.43 5.37 -4.60
CA THR A 120 1.99 6.73 -4.56
C THR A 120 3.16 6.87 -3.60
N ASP A 121 3.25 6.04 -2.55
CA ASP A 121 4.19 6.16 -1.45
C ASP A 121 5.46 5.29 -1.60
N ALA A 122 5.76 4.82 -2.81
CA ALA A 122 7.02 4.13 -3.09
C ALA A 122 8.22 5.11 -3.02
N VAL A 123 7.99 6.34 -3.48
CA VAL A 123 8.84 7.52 -3.28
C VAL A 123 7.99 8.52 -2.48
N ARG A 124 8.46 8.98 -1.32
CA ARG A 124 7.69 9.84 -0.42
C ARG A 124 8.56 10.88 0.25
N PHE A 125 8.00 12.05 0.51
CA PHE A 125 8.66 13.14 1.21
C PHE A 125 7.74 13.69 2.29
N THR A 126 8.33 14.19 3.37
CA THR A 126 7.62 14.98 4.38
C THR A 126 8.23 16.37 4.41
N LEU A 127 7.40 17.38 4.18
CA LEU A 127 7.77 18.79 4.32
C LEU A 127 7.10 19.37 5.55
N GLN A 128 7.87 20.11 6.33
CA GLN A 128 7.46 20.67 7.60
C GLN A 128 7.69 22.19 7.65
N TRP A 129 6.73 22.90 8.26
CA TRP A 129 6.83 24.33 8.56
C TRP A 129 6.31 24.62 9.96
N ASP A 130 6.62 25.82 10.46
CA ASP A 130 5.86 26.45 11.52
C ASP A 130 4.41 26.72 11.08
N ASP A 131 3.48 26.74 12.04
CA ASP A 131 2.05 26.96 11.79
C ASP A 131 1.77 28.22 10.96
N ALA A 132 2.50 29.31 11.20
CA ALA A 132 2.29 30.58 10.50
C ALA A 132 2.69 30.53 9.01
N ALA A 133 3.66 29.67 8.64
CA ALA A 133 4.18 29.55 7.28
C ALA A 133 3.54 28.39 6.50
N TYR A 134 2.83 27.48 7.17
CA TYR A 134 2.30 26.25 6.61
C TYR A 134 1.51 26.44 5.31
N THR A 135 0.47 27.28 5.33
CA THR A 135 -0.46 27.42 4.20
C THR A 135 0.23 28.04 2.97
N SER A 136 1.04 29.08 3.16
CA SER A 136 1.83 29.69 2.08
C SER A 136 2.93 28.75 1.56
N GLY A 137 3.54 27.96 2.44
CA GLY A 137 4.56 26.98 2.08
C GLY A 137 3.98 25.87 1.22
N VAL A 138 2.83 25.31 1.60
CA VAL A 138 2.10 24.30 0.80
C VAL A 138 1.77 24.84 -0.58
N ALA A 139 1.21 26.05 -0.67
CA ALA A 139 0.87 26.68 -1.96
C ALA A 139 2.11 26.84 -2.84
N THR A 140 3.21 27.35 -2.28
CA THR A 140 4.49 27.51 -2.98
C THR A 140 5.02 26.19 -3.53
N VAL A 141 5.02 25.12 -2.73
CA VAL A 141 5.47 23.80 -3.18
C VAL A 141 4.55 23.26 -4.28
N ALA A 142 3.23 23.32 -4.09
CA ALA A 142 2.27 22.81 -5.05
C ALA A 142 2.38 23.51 -6.41
N ASP A 143 2.45 24.86 -6.41
CA ASP A 143 2.61 25.66 -7.62
C ASP A 143 3.94 25.39 -8.30
N THR A 144 5.02 25.24 -7.52
CA THR A 144 6.36 24.92 -8.07
C THR A 144 6.37 23.55 -8.75
N LEU A 145 5.78 22.53 -8.11
CA LEU A 145 5.68 21.18 -8.69
C LEU A 145 4.86 21.17 -9.98
N VAL A 146 3.74 21.91 -10.03
CA VAL A 146 2.93 22.10 -11.25
C VAL A 146 3.71 22.86 -12.33
N GLY A 147 4.47 23.90 -11.96
CA GLY A 147 5.36 24.64 -12.87
C GLY A 147 6.43 23.75 -13.51
N TRP A 148 6.90 22.73 -12.79
CA TRP A 148 7.78 21.69 -13.32
C TRP A 148 7.04 20.50 -13.98
N ARG A 149 5.76 20.68 -14.28
CA ARG A 149 4.88 19.73 -14.99
C ARG A 149 4.59 18.44 -14.22
N ASN A 150 4.74 18.43 -12.91
CA ASN A 150 4.21 17.33 -12.11
C ASN A 150 2.68 17.43 -12.06
N GLU A 151 2.01 16.31 -12.30
CA GLU A 151 0.55 16.22 -12.24
C GLU A 151 0.11 15.85 -10.82
N SER A 152 -0.84 16.61 -10.24
CA SER A 152 -1.45 16.22 -8.97
C SER A 152 -2.49 15.11 -9.21
N VAL A 153 -2.28 13.94 -8.62
CA VAL A 153 -3.16 12.76 -8.77
C VAL A 153 -3.96 12.43 -7.51
N LYS A 154 -3.59 13.04 -6.37
CA LYS A 154 -4.26 12.84 -5.07
C LYS A 154 -4.09 14.10 -4.22
N TRP A 155 -5.17 14.52 -3.57
CA TRP A 155 -5.17 15.62 -2.61
C TRP A 155 -6.04 15.26 -1.41
N SER A 156 -5.42 14.78 -0.33
CA SER A 156 -6.12 14.34 0.88
C SER A 156 -5.87 15.33 2.01
N ASN A 157 -6.68 16.40 2.05
CA ASN A 157 -6.67 17.37 3.14
C ASN A 157 -7.52 16.85 4.32
N THR A 158 -6.90 16.71 5.50
CA THR A 158 -7.59 16.24 6.70
C THR A 158 -7.64 17.25 7.84
N TRP A 159 -7.14 18.48 7.62
CA TRP A 159 -7.12 19.53 8.64
C TRP A 159 -8.51 19.86 9.19
N GLY A 160 -9.54 19.88 8.33
CA GLY A 160 -10.93 20.17 8.70
C GLY A 160 -11.69 19.01 9.36
N ARG A 161 -11.08 17.83 9.55
CA ARG A 161 -11.78 16.69 10.18
C ARG A 161 -11.98 16.92 11.67
N THR A 162 -13.10 16.48 12.23
CA THR A 162 -13.38 16.59 13.67
C THR A 162 -12.56 15.62 14.52
N SER A 163 -12.15 14.47 13.96
CA SER A 163 -11.29 13.48 14.61
C SER A 163 -10.32 12.82 13.63
N GLY A 164 -9.34 12.10 14.17
CA GLY A 164 -8.32 11.39 13.42
C GLY A 164 -7.19 12.29 12.89
N TYR A 165 -6.39 11.68 12.02
CA TYR A 165 -5.16 12.27 11.45
C TYR A 165 -5.34 13.72 10.95
N LYS A 166 -4.39 14.59 11.30
CA LYS A 166 -4.29 15.99 10.85
C LYS A 166 -3.06 16.18 9.96
N GLY A 167 -3.28 16.65 8.75
CA GLY A 167 -2.24 16.93 7.77
C GLY A 167 -2.79 17.01 6.35
N LEU A 168 -1.90 17.17 5.38
CA LEU A 168 -2.23 17.12 3.97
C LEU A 168 -1.31 16.12 3.26
N ASN A 169 -1.91 15.08 2.70
CA ASN A 169 -1.19 14.05 1.93
C ASN A 169 -1.52 14.17 0.45
N THR A 170 -0.48 14.38 -0.37
CA THR A 170 -0.65 14.64 -1.80
C THR A 170 0.12 13.63 -2.63
N GLY A 171 -0.46 13.22 -3.75
CA GLY A 171 0.17 12.33 -4.71
C GLY A 171 0.43 13.08 -6.00
N TRP A 172 1.60 12.85 -6.58
CA TRP A 172 2.10 13.52 -7.77
C TRP A 172 2.62 12.51 -8.78
N ARG A 173 2.55 12.84 -10.06
CA ARG A 173 3.17 12.06 -11.15
C ARG A 173 4.32 12.85 -11.76
N ALA A 174 5.52 12.27 -11.72
CA ALA A 174 6.69 12.85 -12.35
C ALA A 174 6.58 12.79 -13.88
N PRO A 175 6.78 13.90 -14.61
CA PRO A 175 6.44 13.99 -16.03
C PRO A 175 7.31 13.11 -16.95
N ARG A 176 8.57 12.86 -16.57
CA ARG A 176 9.51 12.08 -17.41
C ARG A 176 9.42 10.58 -17.19
N SER A 177 9.40 10.15 -15.93
CA SER A 177 9.38 8.73 -15.58
C SER A 177 7.97 8.16 -15.45
N GLY A 178 6.95 9.01 -15.31
CA GLY A 178 5.59 8.60 -14.95
C GLY A 178 5.46 8.07 -13.52
N GLN A 179 6.56 8.04 -12.75
CA GLN A 179 6.60 7.53 -11.37
C GLN A 179 5.70 8.39 -10.48
N LEU A 180 4.84 7.72 -9.72
CA LEU A 180 4.09 8.37 -8.66
C LEU A 180 4.97 8.60 -7.43
N PHE A 181 4.80 9.74 -6.79
CA PHE A 181 5.42 10.06 -5.51
C PHE A 181 4.44 10.79 -4.59
N GLU A 182 4.67 10.67 -3.29
CA GLU A 182 3.88 11.34 -2.26
C GLU A 182 4.66 12.52 -1.67
N VAL A 183 3.96 13.64 -1.44
CA VAL A 183 4.45 14.73 -0.59
C VAL A 183 3.44 14.93 0.54
N GLN A 184 3.90 14.72 1.77
CA GLN A 184 3.15 14.94 3.00
C GLN A 184 3.53 16.31 3.55
N PHE A 185 2.54 17.12 3.89
CA PHE A 185 2.73 18.46 4.42
C PHE A 185 2.25 18.51 5.86
N HIS A 186 3.18 18.83 6.77
CA HIS A 186 2.94 18.86 8.20
C HIS A 186 3.38 20.18 8.84
N THR A 187 2.78 20.52 9.97
CA THR A 187 3.44 21.33 10.99
C THR A 187 4.16 20.42 11.99
N GLU A 188 5.08 20.97 12.79
CA GLU A 188 5.81 20.20 13.81
C GLU A 188 4.85 19.43 14.74
N ALA A 189 3.81 20.09 15.28
CA ALA A 189 2.83 19.45 16.15
C ALA A 189 2.10 18.29 15.45
N SER A 190 1.70 18.47 14.19
CA SER A 190 1.03 17.42 13.42
C SER A 190 1.97 16.25 13.06
N LYS A 191 3.26 16.53 12.85
CA LYS A 191 4.27 15.51 12.57
C LYS A 191 4.56 14.67 13.81
N ASN A 192 4.76 15.32 14.96
CA ASN A 192 4.94 14.66 16.25
C ASN A 192 3.72 13.80 16.61
N ALA A 193 2.51 14.29 16.36
CA ALA A 193 1.29 13.52 16.50
C ALA A 193 1.28 12.29 15.57
N GLN A 194 1.65 12.44 14.28
CA GLN A 194 1.77 11.32 13.34
C GLN A 194 2.76 10.25 13.83
N GLU A 195 3.94 10.64 14.30
CA GLU A 195 4.96 9.69 14.76
C GLU A 195 4.55 8.95 16.03
N THR A 196 3.92 9.67 16.97
CA THR A 196 3.42 9.08 18.22
C THR A 196 2.31 8.09 17.93
N THR A 197 1.34 8.49 17.09
CA THR A 197 0.19 7.65 16.73
C THR A 197 0.56 6.49 15.81
N HIS A 198 1.65 6.56 15.05
CA HIS A 198 2.05 5.47 14.16
C HIS A 198 2.26 4.15 14.91
N LYS A 199 2.86 4.18 16.10
CA LYS A 199 3.02 2.98 16.94
C LYS A 199 1.67 2.38 17.37
N LEU A 200 0.72 3.24 17.73
CA LEU A 200 -0.64 2.84 18.12
C LEU A 200 -1.39 2.24 16.93
N TYR A 201 -1.26 2.84 15.75
CA TYR A 201 -1.82 2.35 14.50
C TYR A 201 -1.25 0.98 14.11
N GLU A 202 0.07 0.79 14.24
CA GLU A 202 0.75 -0.48 13.99
C GLU A 202 0.22 -1.60 14.89
N GLU A 203 -0.05 -1.32 16.17
CA GLU A 203 -0.71 -2.28 17.07
C GLU A 203 -2.17 -2.49 16.66
N GLN A 204 -2.92 -1.41 16.39
CA GLN A 204 -4.35 -1.45 16.09
C GLN A 204 -4.66 -2.32 14.87
N ARG A 205 -3.80 -2.28 13.84
CA ARG A 205 -4.04 -3.02 12.59
C ARG A 205 -3.70 -4.52 12.65
N LEU A 206 -3.09 -5.00 13.72
CA LEU A 206 -2.77 -6.43 13.83
C LEU A 206 -4.07 -7.26 13.90
N PRO A 207 -4.14 -8.40 13.21
CA PRO A 207 -5.28 -9.33 13.34
C PRO A 207 -5.48 -9.83 14.77
N SER A 208 -4.40 -9.94 15.55
CA SER A 208 -4.40 -10.37 16.95
C SER A 208 -4.94 -9.33 17.92
N THR A 209 -5.07 -8.06 17.51
CA THR A 209 -5.57 -7.00 18.39
C THR A 209 -7.09 -7.09 18.51
N GLY A 210 -7.55 -7.36 19.73
CA GLY A 210 -8.97 -7.53 20.05
C GLY A 210 -9.80 -6.24 19.89
N PRO A 211 -11.13 -6.35 19.71
CA PRO A 211 -12.00 -5.19 19.43
C PRO A 211 -11.94 -4.08 20.49
N GLU A 212 -11.93 -4.42 21.78
CA GLU A 212 -11.85 -3.44 22.87
C GLU A 212 -10.54 -2.65 22.85
N ARG A 213 -9.41 -3.34 22.62
CA ARG A 213 -8.10 -2.70 22.48
C ARG A 213 -8.03 -1.83 21.22
N LYS A 214 -8.61 -2.27 20.10
CA LYS A 214 -8.74 -1.45 18.88
C LYS A 214 -9.50 -0.14 19.14
N GLN A 215 -10.60 -0.20 19.90
CA GLN A 215 -11.35 1.00 20.27
C GLN A 215 -10.56 1.92 21.22
N GLN A 216 -9.82 1.35 22.17
CA GLN A 216 -8.95 2.12 23.04
C GLN A 216 -7.86 2.85 22.24
N LEU A 217 -7.13 2.12 21.38
CA LEU A 217 -6.10 2.68 20.50
C LEU A 217 -6.66 3.77 19.59
N GLN A 218 -7.89 3.60 19.09
CA GLN A 218 -8.55 4.64 18.29
C GLN A 218 -8.77 5.92 19.10
N ARG A 219 -9.31 5.81 20.32
CA ARG A 219 -9.54 6.98 21.20
C ARG A 219 -8.24 7.68 21.57
N GLU A 220 -7.17 6.92 21.83
CA GLU A 220 -5.84 7.48 22.13
C GLU A 220 -5.29 8.27 20.94
N GLN A 221 -5.38 7.71 19.72
CA GLN A 221 -4.97 8.40 18.50
C GLN A 221 -5.79 9.66 18.23
N ASP A 222 -7.12 9.59 18.39
CA ASP A 222 -8.01 10.73 18.20
C ASP A 222 -7.71 11.85 19.21
N ALA A 223 -7.43 11.51 20.47
CA ALA A 223 -7.06 12.48 21.50
C ALA A 223 -5.73 13.18 21.18
N ILE A 224 -4.72 12.45 20.68
CA ILE A 224 -3.43 13.03 20.28
C ILE A 224 -3.62 14.02 19.12
N PHE A 225 -4.37 13.64 18.08
CA PHE A 225 -4.61 14.54 16.94
C PHE A 225 -5.56 15.69 17.25
N ALA A 226 -6.48 15.54 18.21
CA ALA A 226 -7.35 16.63 18.64
C ALA A 226 -6.57 17.78 19.30
N ALA A 227 -5.39 17.51 19.87
CA ALA A 227 -4.52 18.51 20.45
C ALA A 227 -3.66 19.27 19.42
N VAL A 228 -3.65 18.85 18.16
CA VAL A 228 -2.87 19.50 17.09
C VAL A 228 -3.56 20.80 16.68
N PRO A 229 -2.89 21.97 16.81
CA PRO A 229 -3.41 23.23 16.30
C PRO A 229 -3.63 23.14 14.78
N VAL A 230 -4.74 23.71 14.30
CA VAL A 230 -5.02 23.80 12.86
C VAL A 230 -4.42 25.12 12.35
N PRO A 231 -3.45 25.10 11.42
CA PRO A 231 -2.87 26.32 10.87
C PRO A 231 -3.91 27.14 10.12
N ALA A 232 -3.74 28.47 10.11
CA ALA A 232 -4.69 29.37 9.47
C ALA A 232 -4.87 29.03 7.98
N GLY A 233 -6.11 28.75 7.58
CA GLY A 233 -6.48 28.41 6.19
C GLY A 233 -6.10 26.99 5.74
N ALA A 234 -5.53 26.15 6.60
CA ALA A 234 -5.09 24.80 6.23
C ALA A 234 -6.24 23.88 5.81
N ASP A 235 -7.42 24.03 6.42
CA ASP A 235 -8.64 23.31 6.07
C ASP A 235 -9.21 23.65 4.69
N SER A 236 -8.83 24.81 4.16
CA SER A 236 -9.31 25.35 2.89
C SER A 236 -8.36 25.08 1.72
N LEU A 237 -7.21 24.43 1.96
CA LEU A 237 -6.25 24.06 0.93
C LEU A 237 -6.84 23.04 -0.05
N THR A 238 -6.92 23.40 -1.33
CA THR A 238 -7.40 22.56 -2.43
C THR A 238 -6.26 22.16 -3.37
N ALA A 239 -6.47 21.10 -4.15
CA ALA A 239 -5.53 20.68 -5.18
C ALA A 239 -5.25 21.83 -6.16
N PRO A 240 -3.99 21.99 -6.63
CA PRO A 240 -3.70 22.98 -7.65
C PRO A 240 -4.43 22.60 -8.96
N ALA A 241 -4.81 23.61 -9.74
CA ALA A 241 -5.42 23.37 -11.04
C ALA A 241 -4.44 22.57 -11.94
N PRO A 242 -4.93 21.66 -12.79
CA PRO A 242 -4.09 21.02 -13.79
C PRO A 242 -3.38 22.10 -14.61
N GLY A 243 -2.05 22.01 -14.73
CA GLY A 243 -1.28 22.97 -15.52
C GLY A 243 -1.84 23.01 -16.94
N ARG A 244 -2.35 24.16 -17.38
CA ARG A 244 -2.80 24.35 -18.77
C ARG A 244 -1.60 24.04 -19.67
N SER A 245 -1.74 23.07 -20.59
CA SER A 245 -0.78 22.95 -21.68
C SER A 245 -0.71 24.30 -22.39
N PRO A 246 0.49 24.84 -22.70
CA PRO A 246 0.55 26.01 -23.56
C PRO A 246 -0.18 25.65 -24.86
N VAL A 247 -1.17 26.46 -25.23
CA VAL A 247 -1.80 26.39 -26.55
C VAL A 247 -0.63 26.42 -27.55
N PRO A 248 -0.50 25.44 -28.45
CA PRO A 248 0.55 25.50 -29.45
C PRO A 248 0.40 26.84 -30.17
N ALA A 249 1.45 27.66 -30.12
CA ALA A 249 1.51 28.87 -30.90
C ALA A 249 1.37 28.43 -32.35
N GLY A 250 0.19 28.70 -32.94
CA GLY A 250 -0.06 28.41 -34.33
C GLY A 250 0.95 29.17 -35.17
N VAL A 251 1.74 28.43 -35.94
CA VAL A 251 2.50 28.93 -37.09
C VAL A 251 2.20 28.00 -38.25
#